data_AF-K9YF40-F1
#
_entry.id   AF-K9YF40-F1
#
_cell.length_a   1.000
_cell.length_b   1.000
_cell.length_c   1.000
_cell.angle_alpha   90.00
_cell.angle_beta   90.00
_cell.angle_gamma   90.00
#
_symmetry.space_group_name_H-M   'P 1'
#
loop_
_entity.id
_entity.type
_entity.pdbx_description
1 polymer ?
#
loop_
_entity_poly.entity_id
_entity_poly.type
_entity_poly.pdbx_seq_one_letter_code
_entity_poly.pdbx_strand_id
1 'polypeptide(L)'
;MKGGNFVGLTLLTMFLSSCFGSDYSETPLSMTPAEVAEIFSQEAQFAIGETVLQVPLVSVIDFDHTNVIITCDQDRDEIRYCALPYGSIVKNVEKGKVPIPVSGLHVDLEGYDRFRQETVQSYDQMRNKLYPQLPQQWARESCLEFGENALGIETSRFSLIHPDHIALLDNRFISINGSYESQAAVIQRLDLTKNDPQRACGKDENGNPTSLCMVTLRLDENLLAVWITSRGETMADIQRESQLIKAFIKHGISEPENYPALKEAVERLNPS
;
A
#
# COMPACT_ATOMS: atom_id res chain seq x y z
N MET A 1 -5.19 -9.82 -78.86
CA MET A 1 -3.75 -9.71 -78.53
C MET A 1 -3.39 -8.24 -78.33
N LYS A 2 -3.40 -7.81 -77.07
CA LYS A 2 -2.91 -6.55 -76.47
C LYS A 2 -2.66 -7.00 -75.02
N GLY A 3 -1.46 -7.05 -74.46
CA GLY A 3 -0.48 -5.97 -74.31
C GLY A 3 -0.67 -5.39 -72.91
N GLY A 4 0.31 -5.53 -72.01
CA GLY A 4 0.32 -4.82 -70.73
C GLY A 4 1.07 -5.49 -69.59
N ASN A 5 2.29 -4.99 -69.32
CA ASN A 5 3.14 -5.27 -68.16
C ASN A 5 2.47 -4.90 -66.82
N PHE A 6 2.77 -5.65 -65.75
CA PHE A 6 2.74 -5.19 -64.35
C PHE A 6 3.77 -6.03 -63.56
N VAL A 7 4.98 -5.51 -63.34
CA VAL A 7 5.44 -4.81 -62.10
C VAL A 7 5.14 -5.62 -60.84
N GLY A 8 6.23 -6.08 -60.22
CA GLY A 8 6.25 -6.99 -59.09
C GLY A 8 5.57 -6.47 -57.83
N LEU A 9 5.13 -7.43 -57.01
CA LEU A 9 4.77 -7.20 -55.63
C LEU A 9 5.33 -8.35 -54.80
N THR A 10 6.37 -8.03 -54.04
CA THR A 10 6.94 -8.88 -53.00
C THR A 10 5.85 -9.14 -51.96
N LEU A 11 5.44 -10.40 -51.78
CA LEU A 11 4.60 -10.82 -50.65
C LEU A 11 5.42 -10.66 -49.36
N LEU A 12 5.20 -9.54 -48.66
CA LEU A 12 5.59 -9.39 -47.27
C LEU A 12 4.48 -10.03 -46.44
N THR A 13 4.79 -11.16 -45.81
CA THR A 13 3.97 -11.83 -44.81
C THR A 13 3.67 -10.84 -43.68
N MET A 14 2.40 -10.41 -43.58
CA MET A 14 1.88 -9.71 -42.41
C MET A 14 1.94 -10.68 -41.23
N PHE A 15 2.93 -10.48 -40.35
CA PHE A 15 2.81 -10.90 -38.96
C PHE A 15 1.67 -10.10 -38.33
N LEU A 16 0.59 -10.80 -37.98
CA LEU A 16 -0.40 -10.34 -37.00
C LEU A 16 0.32 -10.23 -35.66
N SER A 17 0.99 -9.10 -35.42
CA SER A 17 1.38 -8.68 -34.08
C SER A 17 0.11 -8.29 -33.34
N SER A 18 -0.32 -9.19 -32.47
CA SER A 18 -1.26 -8.96 -31.39
C SER A 18 -0.97 -7.62 -30.70
N CYS A 19 -1.90 -6.68 -30.79
CA CYS A 19 -1.98 -5.51 -29.92
C CYS A 19 -2.33 -5.97 -28.49
N PHE A 20 -1.36 -6.52 -27.78
CA PHE A 20 -1.33 -6.44 -26.33
C PHE A 20 -0.49 -5.20 -25.99
N GLY A 21 -1.17 -4.07 -25.85
CA GLY A 21 -0.57 -2.87 -25.26
C GLY A 21 -0.44 -3.09 -23.75
N SER A 22 0.54 -3.89 -23.35
CA SER A 22 1.10 -3.89 -22.00
C SER A 22 2.37 -3.03 -22.02
N ASP A 23 2.23 -1.75 -22.30
CA ASP A 23 3.31 -0.77 -22.21
C ASP A 23 3.08 0.10 -20.97
N TYR A 24 3.04 -0.54 -19.80
CA TYR A 24 3.54 0.06 -18.57
C TYR A 24 4.89 -0.59 -18.32
N SER A 25 5.90 -0.15 -19.06
CA SER A 25 7.27 -0.27 -18.59
C SER A 25 7.39 0.66 -17.38
N GLU A 26 6.97 0.17 -16.22
CA GLU A 26 7.31 0.74 -14.92
C GLU A 26 8.85 0.66 -14.84
N THR A 27 9.50 1.74 -15.25
CA THR A 27 10.95 1.86 -15.12
C THR A 27 11.19 1.93 -13.62
N PRO A 28 12.03 1.07 -13.01
CA PRO A 28 12.34 1.15 -11.60
C PRO A 28 12.72 2.59 -11.24
N LEU A 29 12.23 3.13 -10.12
CA LEU A 29 12.68 4.43 -9.67
C LEU A 29 14.15 4.27 -9.29
N SER A 30 15.06 4.63 -10.20
CA SER A 30 16.47 4.77 -9.86
C SER A 30 16.58 6.00 -8.97
N MET A 31 16.58 5.78 -7.66
CA MET A 31 16.68 6.85 -6.67
C MET A 31 18.13 7.13 -6.36
N THR A 32 18.50 8.39 -6.41
CA THR A 32 19.79 8.86 -5.93
C THR A 32 19.84 8.80 -4.40
N PRO A 33 21.04 8.71 -3.78
CA PRO A 33 21.16 8.76 -2.33
C PRO A 33 20.57 10.03 -1.69
N ALA A 34 20.51 11.15 -2.44
CA ALA A 34 19.89 12.38 -2.00
C ALA A 34 18.36 12.28 -1.93
N GLU A 35 17.73 11.67 -2.94
CA GLU A 35 16.28 11.42 -2.95
C GLU A 35 15.89 10.45 -1.83
N VAL A 36 16.70 9.43 -1.55
CA VAL A 36 16.45 8.55 -0.39
C VAL A 36 16.52 9.33 0.92
N ALA A 37 17.52 10.19 1.12
CA ALA A 37 17.60 11.01 2.34
C ALA A 37 16.39 11.97 2.48
N GLU A 38 15.90 12.50 1.35
CA GLU A 38 14.70 13.31 1.32
C GLU A 38 13.46 12.51 1.77
N ILE A 39 13.26 11.31 1.23
CA ILE A 39 12.15 10.42 1.62
C ILE A 39 12.16 10.12 3.12
N PHE A 40 13.35 9.88 3.70
CA PHE A 40 13.48 9.59 5.13
C PHE A 40 13.26 10.81 6.03
N SER A 41 13.32 12.04 5.51
CA SER A 41 13.18 13.26 6.32
C SER A 41 11.83 13.96 6.17
N GLN A 42 10.94 13.42 5.33
CA GLN A 42 9.67 14.03 4.99
C GLN A 42 8.46 13.22 5.47
N GLU A 43 7.38 13.95 5.71
CA GLU A 43 6.05 13.42 5.95
C GLU A 43 5.07 14.05 4.95
N ALA A 44 4.05 13.27 4.58
CA ALA A 44 2.94 13.76 3.77
C ALA A 44 1.62 13.52 4.48
N GLN A 45 0.64 14.34 4.09
CA GLN A 45 -0.73 14.21 4.53
C GLN A 45 -1.59 13.69 3.39
N PHE A 46 -2.40 12.68 3.69
CA PHE A 46 -3.34 12.07 2.76
C PHE A 46 -4.74 12.10 3.36
N ALA A 47 -5.75 12.32 2.53
CA ALA A 47 -7.15 12.31 2.94
C ALA A 47 -7.89 11.15 2.26
N ILE A 48 -8.47 10.26 3.06
CA ILE A 48 -9.40 9.21 2.60
C ILE A 48 -10.78 9.58 3.12
N GLY A 49 -11.63 10.08 2.23
CA GLY A 49 -12.87 10.75 2.63
C GLY A 49 -12.57 11.94 3.55
N GLU A 50 -13.12 11.92 4.76
CA GLU A 50 -12.90 12.97 5.77
C GLU A 50 -11.70 12.69 6.68
N THR A 51 -11.11 11.51 6.61
CA THR A 51 -10.02 11.11 7.50
C THR A 51 -8.68 11.55 6.93
N VAL A 52 -7.99 12.44 7.66
CA VAL A 52 -6.65 12.92 7.35
C VAL A 52 -5.61 12.09 8.09
N LEU A 53 -4.64 11.58 7.35
CA LEU A 53 -3.55 10.74 7.82
C LEU A 53 -2.23 11.44 7.53
N GLN A 54 -1.34 11.46 8.51
CA GLN A 54 0.02 11.96 8.38
C GLN A 54 0.99 10.79 8.52
N VAL A 55 1.77 10.53 7.48
CA VAL A 55 2.69 9.38 7.43
C VAL A 55 4.06 9.82 6.93
N PRO A 56 5.16 9.16 7.36
CA PRO A 56 6.48 9.37 6.80
C PRO A 56 6.48 8.89 5.36
N LEU A 57 7.11 9.63 4.45
CA LEU A 57 7.10 9.25 3.02
C LEU A 57 7.65 7.85 2.78
N VAL A 58 8.67 7.43 3.55
CA VAL A 58 9.25 6.10 3.43
C VAL A 58 8.23 4.96 3.62
N SER A 59 7.18 5.18 4.41
CA SER A 59 6.17 4.15 4.73
C SER A 59 5.17 3.90 3.61
N VAL A 60 5.17 4.75 2.57
CA VAL A 60 4.20 4.72 1.47
C VAL A 60 4.87 4.77 0.10
N ILE A 61 6.18 4.55 0.05
CA ILE A 61 6.99 4.50 -1.17
C ILE A 61 7.65 3.13 -1.26
N ASP A 62 7.48 2.47 -2.40
CA ASP A 62 8.23 1.27 -2.79
C ASP A 62 9.25 1.63 -3.90
N PHE A 63 10.06 0.66 -4.32
CA PHE A 63 11.18 0.85 -5.24
C PHE A 63 10.79 1.36 -6.64
N ASP A 64 9.59 1.07 -7.11
CA ASP A 64 9.16 1.36 -8.48
C ASP A 64 7.83 2.14 -8.52
N HIS A 65 7.12 2.23 -7.40
CA HIS A 65 5.86 2.95 -7.31
C HIS A 65 5.59 3.49 -5.90
N THR A 66 4.55 4.33 -5.79
CA THR A 66 4.02 4.72 -4.49
C THR A 66 2.87 3.82 -4.11
N ASN A 67 2.75 3.55 -2.83
CA ASN A 67 1.65 2.83 -2.21
C ASN A 67 0.43 3.75 -1.95
N VAL A 68 0.39 4.89 -2.62
CA VAL A 68 -0.65 5.91 -2.52
C VAL A 68 -1.48 5.85 -3.79
N ILE A 69 -2.77 5.51 -3.69
CA ILE A 69 -3.59 5.25 -4.88
C ILE A 69 -4.65 6.33 -5.07
N ILE A 70 -4.75 6.83 -6.29
CA ILE A 70 -5.76 7.79 -6.75
C ILE A 70 -6.60 7.20 -7.89
N THR A 71 -7.70 7.85 -8.20
CA THR A 71 -8.40 7.64 -9.48
C THR A 71 -7.71 8.46 -10.58
N CYS A 72 -7.34 7.81 -11.68
CA CYS A 72 -6.49 8.43 -12.71
C CYS A 72 -7.27 9.06 -13.84
N ASP A 73 -8.33 8.39 -14.27
CA ASP A 73 -9.28 8.86 -15.26
C ASP A 73 -10.55 8.03 -15.09
N GLN A 74 -11.71 8.70 -15.18
CA GLN A 74 -12.99 8.03 -15.33
C GLN A 74 -13.21 7.83 -16.82
N ASP A 75 -12.78 6.69 -17.38
CA ASP A 75 -13.41 6.21 -18.60
C ASP A 75 -14.88 5.96 -18.27
N ARG A 76 -15.79 6.31 -19.20
CA ARG A 76 -17.23 6.52 -18.90
C ARG A 76 -17.95 5.36 -18.21
N ASP A 77 -17.36 4.17 -18.22
CA ASP A 77 -17.95 2.95 -17.68
C ASP A 77 -17.06 2.22 -16.64
N GLU A 78 -15.81 2.62 -16.41
CA GLU A 78 -14.88 1.94 -15.48
C GLU A 78 -13.96 2.90 -14.71
N ILE A 79 -13.92 2.75 -13.37
CA ILE A 79 -12.98 3.49 -12.51
C ILE A 79 -11.60 2.87 -12.64
N ARG A 80 -10.62 3.68 -13.08
CA ARG A 80 -9.21 3.27 -13.12
C ARG A 80 -8.42 3.88 -11.96
N TYR A 81 -7.61 3.04 -11.33
CA TYR A 81 -6.76 3.41 -10.21
C TYR A 81 -5.29 3.39 -10.60
N CYS A 82 -4.50 4.35 -10.13
CA CYS A 82 -3.05 4.30 -10.26
C CYS A 82 -2.34 4.86 -9.04
N ALA A 83 -1.06 4.51 -8.96
CA ALA A 83 -0.17 5.09 -7.98
C ALA A 83 0.00 6.59 -8.25
N LEU A 84 -0.13 7.40 -7.20
CA LEU A 84 0.14 8.82 -7.23
C LEU A 84 1.66 9.02 -7.46
N PRO A 85 2.10 9.69 -8.53
CA PRO A 85 3.53 9.79 -8.81
C PRO A 85 4.30 10.46 -7.65
N TYR A 86 5.47 9.91 -7.30
CA TYR A 86 6.33 10.43 -6.20
C TYR A 86 6.57 11.95 -6.30
N GLY A 87 6.93 12.44 -7.49
CA GLY A 87 7.17 13.87 -7.70
C GLY A 87 5.95 14.77 -7.47
N SER A 88 4.74 14.22 -7.51
CA SER A 88 3.51 14.93 -7.14
C SER A 88 3.35 15.05 -5.62
N ILE A 89 3.76 14.03 -4.88
CA ILE A 89 3.74 14.02 -3.41
C ILE A 89 4.75 15.03 -2.88
N VAL A 90 6.01 14.98 -3.34
CA VAL A 90 7.07 15.93 -2.92
C VAL A 90 6.66 17.38 -3.16
N LYS A 91 6.16 17.69 -4.37
CA LYS A 91 5.67 19.04 -4.70
C LYS A 91 4.52 19.50 -3.79
N ASN A 92 3.71 18.59 -3.26
CA ASN A 92 2.66 18.94 -2.31
C ASN A 92 3.25 19.22 -0.92
N VAL A 93 4.18 18.39 -0.44
CA VAL A 93 4.90 18.59 0.82
C VAL A 93 5.58 19.97 0.84
N GLU A 94 6.28 20.33 -0.23
CA GLU A 94 6.95 21.64 -0.39
C GLU A 94 5.98 22.84 -0.36
N LYS A 95 4.72 22.65 -0.78
CA LYS A 95 3.71 23.72 -0.88
C LYS A 95 2.94 23.99 0.42
N GLY A 96 3.21 23.24 1.49
CA GLY A 96 2.63 23.50 2.81
C GLY A 96 1.67 22.44 3.32
N LYS A 97 1.97 21.15 3.09
CA LYS A 97 1.30 19.98 3.71
C LYS A 97 -0.23 20.02 3.65
N VAL A 98 -0.81 20.38 2.50
CA VAL A 98 -2.27 20.25 2.32
C VAL A 98 -2.58 18.78 2.05
N PRO A 99 -3.50 18.11 2.79
CA PRO A 99 -3.82 16.71 2.58
C PRO A 99 -4.18 16.41 1.12
N ILE A 100 -3.50 15.42 0.54
CA ILE A 100 -3.78 14.97 -0.83
C ILE A 100 -4.97 14.01 -0.78
N PRO A 101 -6.08 14.27 -1.49
CA PRO A 101 -7.19 13.31 -1.57
C PRO A 101 -6.72 12.05 -2.30
N VAL A 102 -6.96 10.89 -1.68
CA VAL A 102 -6.57 9.59 -2.22
C VAL A 102 -7.71 8.58 -2.04
N SER A 103 -7.72 7.57 -2.91
CA SER A 103 -8.71 6.49 -2.87
C SER A 103 -8.29 5.37 -1.91
N GLY A 104 -6.99 5.21 -1.69
CA GLY A 104 -6.44 4.35 -0.65
C GLY A 104 -4.95 4.56 -0.44
N LEU A 105 -4.44 3.96 0.63
CA LEU A 105 -3.07 4.05 1.11
C LEU A 105 -2.63 2.70 1.66
N HIS A 106 -1.51 2.15 1.20
CA HIS A 106 -0.84 1.02 1.87
C HIS A 106 0.26 1.57 2.77
N VAL A 107 0.25 1.19 4.04
CA VAL A 107 1.23 1.66 5.04
C VAL A 107 2.13 0.50 5.43
N ASP A 108 3.42 0.65 5.16
CA ASP A 108 4.47 -0.27 5.62
C ASP A 108 4.95 0.13 7.01
N LEU A 109 4.89 -0.81 7.95
CA LEU A 109 5.30 -0.61 9.33
C LEU A 109 6.78 -0.94 9.58
N GLU A 110 7.41 -1.65 8.65
CA GLU A 110 8.79 -2.13 8.74
C GLU A 110 9.46 -2.23 7.36
N GLY A 111 10.69 -2.75 7.31
CA GLY A 111 11.39 -3.05 6.05
C GLY A 111 11.94 -1.83 5.32
N TYR A 112 12.27 -0.74 6.04
CA TYR A 112 12.87 0.47 5.45
C TYR A 112 14.36 0.27 5.07
N ASP A 113 14.97 -0.83 5.52
CA ASP A 113 16.32 -1.24 5.11
C ASP A 113 16.40 -1.62 3.62
N ARG A 114 15.25 -1.81 2.95
CA ARG A 114 15.14 -2.05 1.51
C ARG A 114 15.90 -0.98 0.68
N PHE A 115 15.90 0.28 1.12
CA PHE A 115 16.63 1.38 0.46
C PHE A 115 18.17 1.31 0.60
N ARG A 116 18.72 0.30 1.28
CA ARG A 116 20.16 0.09 1.44
C ARG A 116 20.87 -0.14 0.10
N GLN A 117 20.22 -0.82 -0.84
CA GLN A 117 20.83 -1.14 -2.14
C GLN A 117 21.01 0.13 -3.00
N GLU A 118 20.03 1.04 -2.97
CA GLU A 118 20.05 2.31 -3.73
C GLU A 118 21.04 3.33 -3.16
N THR A 119 21.25 3.31 -1.84
CA THR A 119 22.14 4.26 -1.18
C THR A 119 23.61 3.83 -1.17
N VAL A 120 23.91 2.56 -1.51
CA VAL A 120 25.23 1.92 -1.33
C VAL A 120 25.75 2.12 0.11
N GLN A 121 24.84 2.28 1.07
CA GLN A 121 25.19 2.55 2.46
C GLN A 121 25.30 1.24 3.24
N SER A 122 26.25 1.18 4.18
CA SER A 122 26.24 0.10 5.15
C SER A 122 25.01 0.21 6.05
N TYR A 123 24.65 -0.91 6.69
CA TYR A 123 23.61 -0.91 7.71
C TYR A 123 23.85 0.15 8.80
N ASP A 124 25.10 0.29 9.26
CA ASP A 124 25.48 1.31 10.24
C ASP A 124 25.25 2.74 9.74
N GLN A 125 25.41 2.99 8.45
CA GLN A 125 25.14 4.30 7.86
C GLN A 125 23.64 4.58 7.81
N MET A 126 22.81 3.61 7.41
CA MET A 126 21.35 3.73 7.49
C MET A 126 20.92 4.05 8.94
N ARG A 127 21.37 3.23 9.90
CA ARG A 127 21.02 3.34 11.32
C ARG A 127 21.44 4.65 11.95
N ASN A 128 22.66 5.12 11.67
CA ASN A 128 23.20 6.31 12.33
C ASN A 128 22.89 7.62 11.59
N LYS A 129 22.48 7.57 10.32
CA LYS A 129 22.25 8.77 9.51
C LYS A 129 20.81 8.90 9.04
N LEU A 130 20.20 7.86 8.49
CA LEU A 130 18.88 7.96 7.85
C LEU A 130 17.74 7.72 8.82
N TYR A 131 17.79 6.66 9.63
CA TYR A 131 16.70 6.33 10.55
C TYR A 131 16.40 7.45 11.56
N PRO A 132 17.39 8.15 12.12
CA PRO A 132 17.13 9.29 13.01
C PRO A 132 16.45 10.48 12.33
N GLN A 133 16.44 10.55 10.99
CA GLN A 133 15.77 11.62 10.24
C GLN A 133 14.27 11.40 10.08
N LEU A 134 13.76 10.18 10.32
CA LEU A 134 12.33 9.89 10.21
C LEU A 134 11.54 10.85 11.11
N PRO A 135 10.50 11.54 10.61
CA PRO A 135 9.83 12.59 11.37
C PRO A 135 8.99 12.03 12.52
N GLN A 136 8.32 10.89 12.32
CA GLN A 136 7.47 10.26 13.32
C GLN A 136 8.26 9.29 14.21
N GLN A 137 7.98 9.33 15.52
CA GLN A 137 8.71 8.54 16.51
C GLN A 137 8.45 7.05 16.33
N TRP A 138 7.21 6.63 16.03
CA TRP A 138 6.93 5.21 15.80
C TRP A 138 7.80 4.62 14.69
N ALA A 139 7.97 5.37 13.59
CA ALA A 139 8.74 4.91 12.44
C ALA A 139 10.23 4.85 12.77
N ARG A 140 10.76 5.82 13.54
CA ARG A 140 12.13 5.77 14.07
C ARG A 140 12.38 4.50 14.88
N GLU A 141 11.45 4.15 15.77
CA GLU A 141 11.59 3.03 16.70
C GLU A 141 11.50 1.69 15.95
N SER A 142 10.48 1.50 15.12
CA SER A 142 10.37 0.31 14.24
C SER A 142 11.62 0.12 13.36
N CYS A 143 12.23 1.22 12.93
CA CYS A 143 13.40 1.18 12.07
C CYS A 143 14.71 0.87 12.83
N LEU A 144 14.81 1.29 14.09
CA LEU A 144 15.98 1.06 14.96
C LEU A 144 15.96 -0.32 15.64
N GLU A 145 14.78 -0.92 15.85
CA GLU A 145 14.59 -2.24 16.48
C GLU A 145 14.78 -3.43 15.52
N PHE A 146 15.56 -3.27 14.45
CA PHE A 146 16.00 -4.37 13.57
C PHE A 146 14.88 -5.17 12.87
N GLY A 147 13.74 -4.54 12.56
CA GLY A 147 12.65 -5.21 11.83
C GLY A 147 11.81 -6.15 12.71
N GLU A 148 11.96 -6.07 14.03
CA GLU A 148 10.85 -6.44 14.91
C GLU A 148 9.87 -5.27 14.88
N ASN A 149 8.62 -5.54 14.52
CA ASN A 149 7.59 -4.52 14.53
C ASN A 149 7.42 -4.01 15.97
N ALA A 150 8.00 -2.84 16.28
CA ALA A 150 7.94 -2.19 17.60
C ALA A 150 6.50 -1.90 18.04
N LEU A 151 5.55 -1.94 17.10
CA LEU A 151 4.12 -1.78 17.34
C LEU A 151 3.42 -3.10 17.68
N GLY A 152 4.13 -4.23 17.57
CA GLY A 152 3.64 -5.59 17.78
C GLY A 152 2.41 -5.94 16.95
N ILE A 153 2.22 -5.24 15.82
CA ILE A 153 1.25 -5.58 14.79
C ILE A 153 1.88 -6.72 13.98
N GLU A 154 1.22 -7.89 13.90
CA GLU A 154 1.82 -9.04 13.22
C GLU A 154 1.93 -8.83 11.72
N THR A 155 0.97 -8.09 11.14
CA THR A 155 1.10 -7.65 9.76
C THR A 155 2.19 -6.59 9.62
N SER A 156 3.12 -6.82 8.70
CA SER A 156 4.15 -5.85 8.33
C SER A 156 3.57 -4.63 7.59
N ARG A 157 2.33 -4.75 7.11
CA ARG A 157 1.67 -3.76 6.26
C ARG A 157 0.15 -3.93 6.23
N PHE A 158 -0.57 -2.82 6.11
CA PHE A 158 -2.02 -2.86 5.91
C PHE A 158 -2.46 -1.74 4.98
N SER A 159 -3.64 -1.92 4.37
CA SER A 159 -4.25 -0.95 3.48
C SER A 159 -5.36 -0.17 4.18
N LEU A 160 -5.41 1.12 3.94
CA LEU A 160 -6.49 2.03 4.29
C LEU A 160 -7.20 2.42 3.01
N ILE A 161 -8.50 2.16 2.92
CA ILE A 161 -9.27 2.40 1.69
C ILE A 161 -10.62 3.04 2.00
N HIS A 162 -11.12 3.84 1.07
CA HIS A 162 -12.52 4.25 1.09
C HIS A 162 -13.42 3.06 0.73
N PRO A 163 -14.57 2.84 1.40
CA PRO A 163 -15.50 1.76 1.06
C PRO A 163 -15.95 1.76 -0.41
N ASP A 164 -16.15 2.94 -1.01
CA ASP A 164 -16.53 3.06 -2.43
C ASP A 164 -15.42 2.66 -3.41
N HIS A 165 -14.21 2.39 -2.90
CA HIS A 165 -13.05 2.04 -3.69
C HIS A 165 -12.54 0.61 -3.39
N ILE A 166 -13.37 -0.28 -2.86
CA ILE A 166 -12.99 -1.70 -2.58
C ILE A 166 -12.39 -2.41 -3.81
N ALA A 167 -12.76 -2.03 -5.03
CA ALA A 167 -12.16 -2.54 -6.28
C ALA A 167 -10.64 -2.29 -6.41
N LEU A 168 -10.06 -1.40 -5.58
CA LEU A 168 -8.60 -1.20 -5.45
C LEU A 168 -7.85 -2.47 -5.07
N LEU A 169 -8.49 -3.34 -4.28
CA LEU A 169 -7.84 -4.51 -3.69
C LEU A 169 -7.40 -5.52 -4.74
N ASP A 170 -8.14 -5.64 -5.84
CA ASP A 170 -7.84 -6.58 -6.93
C ASP A 170 -6.64 -6.16 -7.79
N ASN A 171 -6.32 -4.86 -7.81
CA ASN A 171 -5.43 -4.29 -8.81
C ASN A 171 -4.09 -3.79 -8.25
N ARG A 172 -4.04 -3.35 -6.99
CA ARG A 172 -2.85 -2.61 -6.48
C ARG A 172 -2.40 -2.99 -5.07
N PHE A 173 -3.29 -3.43 -4.18
CA PHE A 173 -2.92 -3.57 -2.77
C PHE A 173 -2.67 -4.99 -2.29
N ILE A 174 -3.49 -5.96 -2.71
CA ILE A 174 -3.49 -7.28 -2.09
C ILE A 174 -3.69 -8.34 -3.17
N SER A 175 -2.64 -9.11 -3.45
CA SER A 175 -2.77 -10.35 -4.20
C SER A 175 -2.57 -11.53 -3.26
N ILE A 176 -3.58 -12.39 -3.16
CA ILE A 176 -3.47 -13.69 -2.50
C ILE A 176 -3.20 -14.73 -3.57
N ASN A 177 -1.95 -15.14 -3.71
CA ASN A 177 -1.55 -16.19 -4.64
C ASN A 177 -2.39 -17.46 -4.43
N GLY A 178 -2.93 -17.99 -5.52
CA GLY A 178 -3.79 -19.18 -5.50
C GLY A 178 -5.27 -18.89 -5.20
N SER A 179 -5.66 -17.64 -4.95
CA SER A 179 -7.07 -17.23 -4.95
C SER A 179 -7.54 -17.03 -6.39
N TYR A 180 -8.65 -17.68 -6.74
CA TYR A 180 -9.36 -17.47 -8.00
C TYR A 180 -10.59 -16.57 -7.83
N GLU A 181 -10.89 -16.17 -6.58
CA GLU A 181 -11.90 -15.18 -6.25
C GLU A 181 -11.27 -13.78 -6.19
N SER A 182 -11.98 -12.78 -6.72
CA SER A 182 -11.65 -11.35 -6.55
C SER A 182 -11.64 -11.00 -5.07
N GLN A 183 -10.60 -10.28 -4.63
CA GLN A 183 -10.49 -9.78 -3.26
C GLN A 183 -11.62 -8.78 -2.97
N ALA A 184 -11.95 -7.91 -3.93
CA ALA A 184 -13.09 -7.01 -3.79
C ALA A 184 -14.39 -7.80 -3.51
N ALA A 185 -14.65 -8.88 -4.25
CA ALA A 185 -15.81 -9.74 -4.05
C ALA A 185 -15.79 -10.45 -2.68
N VAL A 186 -14.62 -10.89 -2.21
CA VAL A 186 -14.44 -11.52 -0.89
C VAL A 186 -14.83 -10.58 0.25
N ILE A 187 -14.58 -9.27 0.12
CA ILE A 187 -14.95 -8.27 1.12
C ILE A 187 -16.39 -7.81 0.97
N GLN A 188 -16.89 -7.65 -0.25
CA GLN A 188 -18.26 -7.17 -0.51
C GLN A 188 -19.35 -8.08 0.09
N ARG A 189 -19.05 -9.36 0.31
CA ARG A 189 -19.96 -10.31 0.98
C ARG A 189 -19.94 -10.25 2.51
N LEU A 190 -19.03 -9.46 3.11
CA LEU A 190 -18.95 -9.27 4.55
C LEU A 190 -19.99 -8.25 5.02
N ASP A 191 -20.64 -8.54 6.14
CA ASP A 191 -21.50 -7.56 6.83
C ASP A 191 -20.64 -6.71 7.77
N LEU A 192 -19.99 -5.69 7.20
CA LEU A 192 -19.00 -4.87 7.91
C LEU A 192 -19.65 -3.95 8.94
N THR A 193 -19.47 -4.32 10.22
CA THR A 193 -19.88 -3.49 11.36
C THR A 193 -18.71 -2.60 11.82
N LYS A 194 -19.01 -1.35 12.20
CA LYS A 194 -18.01 -0.39 12.68
C LYS A 194 -17.30 -0.95 13.93
N ASN A 195 -15.97 -0.89 13.94
CA ASN A 195 -15.08 -1.37 15.00
C ASN A 195 -15.09 -2.88 15.26
N ASP A 196 -15.69 -3.68 14.38
CA ASP A 196 -15.73 -5.14 14.49
C ASP A 196 -15.00 -5.76 13.29
N PRO A 197 -13.84 -6.41 13.49
CA PRO A 197 -13.08 -6.98 12.40
C PRO A 197 -13.74 -8.26 11.88
N GLN A 198 -13.87 -8.34 10.55
CA GLN A 198 -14.44 -9.49 9.87
C GLN A 198 -13.38 -10.14 9.00
N ARG A 199 -13.34 -11.48 8.98
CA ARG A 199 -12.40 -12.26 8.16
C ARG A 199 -13.12 -13.03 7.08
N ALA A 200 -12.63 -12.95 5.84
CA ALA A 200 -13.07 -13.79 4.74
C ALA A 200 -11.88 -14.34 3.94
N CYS A 201 -11.94 -15.62 3.60
CA CYS A 201 -10.95 -16.28 2.76
C CYS A 201 -11.50 -16.44 1.35
N GLY A 202 -10.68 -16.12 0.34
CA GLY A 202 -11.01 -16.42 -1.05
C GLY A 202 -11.12 -17.94 -1.29
N LYS A 203 -11.47 -18.31 -2.52
CA LYS A 203 -11.52 -19.71 -2.95
C LYS A 203 -10.41 -20.01 -3.96
N ASP A 204 -9.85 -21.21 -3.87
CA ASP A 204 -8.92 -21.76 -4.87
C ASP A 204 -9.68 -22.29 -6.11
N GLU A 205 -8.94 -22.82 -7.09
CA GLU A 205 -9.49 -23.42 -8.32
C GLU A 205 -10.48 -24.57 -8.08
N ASN A 206 -10.37 -25.24 -6.93
CA ASN A 206 -11.21 -26.35 -6.54
C ASN A 206 -12.40 -25.90 -5.66
N GLY A 207 -12.54 -24.59 -5.45
CA GLY A 207 -13.60 -23.99 -4.63
C GLY A 207 -13.36 -24.07 -3.12
N ASN A 208 -12.17 -24.49 -2.68
CA ASN A 208 -11.84 -24.58 -1.25
C ASN A 208 -11.31 -23.24 -0.73
N PRO A 209 -11.52 -22.91 0.56
CA PRO A 209 -10.96 -21.71 1.15
C PRO A 209 -9.43 -21.69 1.09
N THR A 210 -8.86 -20.56 0.67
CA THR A 210 -7.41 -20.33 0.63
C THR A 210 -6.78 -20.39 2.03
N SER A 211 -5.46 -20.61 2.10
CA SER A 211 -4.70 -20.59 3.36
C SER A 211 -4.51 -19.19 3.93
N LEU A 212 -4.59 -18.16 3.10
CA LEU A 212 -4.57 -16.76 3.48
C LEU A 212 -5.98 -16.18 3.34
N CYS A 213 -6.34 -15.30 4.26
CA CYS A 213 -7.63 -14.64 4.32
C CYS A 213 -7.42 -13.14 4.43
N MET A 214 -8.40 -12.37 4.02
CA MET A 214 -8.44 -10.95 4.29
C MET A 214 -9.21 -10.69 5.57
N VAL A 215 -8.67 -9.80 6.39
CA VAL A 215 -9.42 -9.16 7.46
C VAL A 215 -9.80 -7.76 7.01
N THR A 216 -11.01 -7.36 7.33
CA THR A 216 -11.51 -6.00 7.10
C THR A 216 -12.09 -5.45 8.39
N LEU A 217 -11.64 -4.26 8.75
CA LEU A 217 -12.11 -3.51 9.89
C LEU A 217 -12.67 -2.18 9.40
N ARG A 218 -13.97 -1.96 9.62
CA ARG A 218 -14.58 -0.66 9.36
C ARG A 218 -14.27 0.29 10.51
N LEU A 219 -13.46 1.31 10.26
CA LEU A 219 -13.03 2.27 11.29
C LEU A 219 -14.07 3.38 11.46
N ASP A 220 -14.57 3.89 10.34
CA ASP A 220 -15.62 4.90 10.27
C ASP A 220 -16.50 4.71 9.01
N GLU A 221 -17.25 5.74 8.61
CA GLU A 221 -18.12 5.66 7.43
C GLU A 221 -17.33 5.63 6.11
N ASN A 222 -16.16 6.24 6.08
CA ASN A 222 -15.33 6.53 4.90
C ASN A 222 -13.98 5.80 4.90
N LEU A 223 -13.69 4.98 5.93
CA LEU A 223 -12.39 4.34 6.11
C LEU A 223 -12.51 2.87 6.54
N LEU A 224 -11.91 2.01 5.74
CA LEU A 224 -11.66 0.60 6.05
C LEU A 224 -10.15 0.39 6.23
N ALA A 225 -9.78 -0.44 7.22
CA ALA A 225 -8.48 -1.09 7.25
C ALA A 225 -8.60 -2.52 6.74
N VAL A 226 -7.68 -2.92 5.86
CA VAL A 226 -7.65 -4.25 5.23
C VAL A 226 -6.23 -4.81 5.29
N TRP A 227 -6.09 -6.05 5.75
CA TRP A 227 -4.82 -6.76 5.81
C TRP A 227 -5.01 -8.26 5.60
N ILE A 228 -3.90 -8.98 5.42
CA ILE A 228 -3.89 -10.42 5.17
C ILE A 228 -3.50 -11.14 6.46
N THR A 229 -4.22 -12.23 6.76
CA THR A 229 -3.98 -13.14 7.88
C THR A 229 -3.89 -14.58 7.38
N SER A 230 -3.26 -15.45 8.16
CA SER A 230 -3.39 -16.90 8.00
C SER A 230 -4.80 -17.37 8.37
N ARG A 231 -5.32 -18.36 7.64
CA ARG A 231 -6.58 -19.05 8.00
C ARG A 231 -6.52 -19.67 9.40
N GLY A 232 -5.32 -20.03 9.87
CA GLY A 232 -5.11 -20.62 11.19
C GLY A 232 -5.20 -19.63 12.35
N GLU A 233 -5.14 -18.32 12.07
CA GLU A 233 -5.18 -17.29 13.11
C GLU A 233 -6.57 -17.24 13.79
N THR A 234 -6.61 -16.98 15.10
CA THR A 234 -7.87 -16.97 15.83
C THR A 234 -8.56 -15.60 15.72
N MET A 235 -9.87 -15.55 15.97
CA MET A 235 -10.57 -14.25 16.05
C MET A 235 -10.08 -13.40 17.22
N ALA A 236 -9.47 -13.98 18.26
CA ALA A 236 -8.89 -13.22 19.36
C ALA A 236 -7.61 -12.51 18.92
N ASP A 237 -6.76 -13.18 18.13
CA ASP A 237 -5.54 -12.59 17.55
C ASP A 237 -5.90 -11.45 16.60
N ILE A 238 -6.86 -11.70 15.69
CA ILE A 238 -7.42 -10.69 14.77
C ILE A 238 -7.99 -9.51 15.55
N GLN A 239 -8.70 -9.76 16.65
CA GLN A 239 -9.26 -8.70 17.47
C GLN A 239 -8.17 -7.86 18.14
N ARG A 240 -7.10 -8.48 18.64
CA ARG A 240 -5.93 -7.80 19.21
C ARG A 240 -5.25 -6.94 18.14
N GLU A 241 -4.95 -7.51 16.98
CA GLU A 241 -4.32 -6.79 15.86
C GLU A 241 -5.17 -5.60 15.40
N SER A 242 -6.49 -5.78 15.33
CA SER A 242 -7.43 -4.70 15.04
C SER A 242 -7.38 -3.55 16.04
N GLN A 243 -7.18 -3.84 17.33
CA GLN A 243 -7.02 -2.79 18.35
C GLN A 243 -5.67 -2.07 18.20
N LEU A 244 -4.60 -2.79 17.82
CA LEU A 244 -3.30 -2.18 17.53
C LEU A 244 -3.37 -1.28 16.29
N ILE A 245 -3.96 -1.74 15.18
CA ILE A 245 -4.18 -0.93 13.98
C ILE A 245 -5.00 0.32 14.30
N LYS A 246 -6.08 0.19 15.10
CA LYS A 246 -6.86 1.35 15.56
C LYS A 246 -6.03 2.33 16.37
N ALA A 247 -5.22 1.84 17.31
CA ALA A 247 -4.35 2.67 18.11
C ALA A 247 -3.31 3.38 17.24
N PHE A 248 -2.73 2.66 16.28
CA PHE A 248 -1.77 3.20 15.33
C PHE A 248 -2.37 4.30 14.44
N ILE A 249 -3.58 4.10 13.91
CA ILE A 249 -4.26 5.13 13.11
C ILE A 249 -4.56 6.36 13.97
N LYS A 250 -5.03 6.16 15.20
CA LYS A 250 -5.42 7.24 16.11
C LYS A 250 -4.24 8.01 16.72
N HIS A 251 -3.09 7.38 16.87
CA HIS A 251 -1.97 7.93 17.66
C HIS A 251 -0.63 7.96 16.90
N GLY A 252 -0.41 7.08 15.94
CA GLY A 252 0.82 7.03 15.14
C GLY A 252 0.74 7.89 13.89
N ILE A 253 -0.37 7.81 13.16
CA ILE A 253 -0.53 8.47 11.85
C ILE A 253 -1.67 9.50 11.79
N SER A 254 -2.15 9.94 12.95
CA SER A 254 -2.98 11.15 13.09
C SER A 254 -2.11 12.39 13.18
N GLU A 255 -2.66 13.57 12.86
CA GLU A 255 -2.01 14.85 13.17
C GLU A 255 -2.60 15.48 14.44
N PRO A 256 -1.78 15.81 15.47
CA PRO A 256 -0.37 15.44 15.63
C PRO A 256 -0.18 13.96 16.06
N GLU A 257 1.03 13.42 15.86
CA GLU A 257 1.44 12.13 16.42
C GLU A 257 1.39 12.19 17.96
N ASN A 258 0.85 11.14 18.59
CA ASN A 258 0.89 10.90 20.03
C ASN A 258 1.55 9.55 20.34
N TYR A 259 2.87 9.50 20.14
CA TYR A 259 3.65 8.29 20.35
C TYR A 259 3.54 7.70 21.77
N PRO A 260 3.53 8.48 22.87
CA PRO A 260 3.33 7.90 24.21
C PRO A 260 2.02 7.12 24.35
N ALA A 261 0.92 7.63 23.79
CA ALA A 261 -0.37 6.91 23.82
C ALA A 261 -0.36 5.68 22.91
N LEU A 262 0.34 5.73 21.78
CA LEU A 262 0.55 4.57 20.92
C LEU A 262 1.32 3.48 21.68
N LYS A 263 2.45 3.83 22.29
CA LYS A 263 3.29 2.91 23.05
C LYS A 263 2.52 2.26 24.21
N GLU A 264 1.78 3.05 25.00
CA GLU A 264 0.92 2.52 26.07
C GLU A 264 -0.13 1.54 25.52
N ALA A 265 -0.74 1.84 24.38
CA ALA A 265 -1.70 0.95 23.76
C ALA A 265 -1.06 -0.38 23.30
N VAL A 266 0.15 -0.33 22.74
CA VAL A 266 0.92 -1.51 22.32
C VAL A 266 1.27 -2.37 23.53
N GLU A 267 1.88 -1.79 24.58
CA GLU A 267 2.27 -2.50 25.80
C GLU A 267 1.09 -3.18 26.50
N ARG A 268 -0.08 -2.54 26.50
CA ARG A 268 -1.30 -3.11 27.07
C ARG A 268 -1.85 -4.29 26.26
N LEU A 269 -1.69 -4.27 24.94
CA LEU A 269 -2.22 -5.28 24.03
C LEU A 269 -1.24 -6.44 23.80
N ASN A 270 0.05 -6.21 24.06
CA ASN A 270 1.14 -7.18 23.99
C ASN A 270 1.90 -7.25 25.33
N PRO A 271 1.25 -7.69 26.43
CA PRO A 271 1.94 -7.81 27.71
C PRO A 271 3.06 -8.85 27.57
N SER A 272 4.30 -8.43 27.87
CA SER A 272 5.48 -9.29 27.93
C SER A 272 5.36 -10.41 28.96
#